data_AF-A0A919XX58-F1
#
_entry.id   AF-A0A919XX58-F1
#
_cell.length_a   1.000
_cell.length_b   1.000
_cell.length_c   1.000
_cell.angle_alpha   90.00
_cell.angle_beta   90.00
_cell.angle_gamma   90.00
#
_symmetry.space_group_name_H-M   'P 1'
#
loop_
_entity.id
_entity.type
_entity.pdbx_description
1 polymer ?
#
loop_
_entity_poly.entity_id
_entity_poly.type
_entity_poly.pdbx_seq_one_letter_code
_entity_poly.pdbx_strand_id
1 'polypeptide(L)'
;MHDQSDVPSESALIFYSHMFQDYPDVVNVVQMCEMLGGISIKTGYKLLQANKINHFKIGRAYKIPKATIIAYLHSIMTHQPTPHCDALVH
;
A
#
# COMPACT_ATOMS: atom_id res chain seq x y z
N MET A 1 -5.73 12.36 -33.55
CA MET A 1 -6.68 12.09 -32.46
C MET A 1 -5.88 11.44 -31.35
N HIS A 2 -5.37 12.25 -30.43
CA HIS A 2 -4.73 11.73 -29.22
C HIS A 2 -5.86 11.40 -28.27
N ASP A 3 -6.19 10.11 -28.18
CA ASP A 3 -7.14 9.60 -27.20
C ASP A 3 -6.43 9.61 -25.84
N GLN A 4 -6.71 10.65 -25.07
CA GLN A 4 -6.22 10.87 -23.72
C GLN A 4 -7.19 10.20 -22.76
N SER A 5 -7.06 8.90 -22.53
CA SER A 5 -7.80 8.21 -21.46
C SER A 5 -6.92 7.25 -20.67
N ASP A 6 -5.82 7.77 -20.13
CA ASP A 6 -5.12 7.14 -19.02
C ASP A 6 -4.85 8.19 -17.94
N VAL A 7 -5.87 8.52 -17.14
CA VAL A 7 -5.65 9.15 -15.83
C VAL A 7 -6.51 8.48 -14.74
N PRO A 8 -6.18 7.25 -14.29
CA PRO A 8 -6.86 6.59 -13.17
C PRO A 8 -6.16 6.84 -11.81
N SER A 9 -5.06 7.61 -11.76
CA SER A 9 -4.15 7.60 -10.60
C SER A 9 -4.52 8.55 -9.46
N GLU A 10 -5.21 9.67 -9.72
CA GLU A 10 -5.43 10.70 -8.70
C GLU A 10 -6.57 10.33 -7.73
N SER A 11 -7.61 9.65 -8.24
CA SER A 11 -8.78 9.22 -7.47
C SER A 11 -8.45 8.17 -6.40
N ALA A 12 -7.50 7.26 -6.68
CA ALA A 12 -7.11 6.20 -5.74
C ALA A 12 -6.47 6.77 -4.46
N LEU A 13 -5.57 7.76 -4.59
CA LEU A 13 -4.94 8.40 -3.44
C LEU A 13 -5.93 9.19 -2.59
N ILE A 14 -6.88 9.88 -3.22
CA ILE A 14 -7.98 10.58 -2.52
C ILE A 14 -8.85 9.56 -1.76
N PHE A 15 -9.18 8.44 -2.39
CA PHE A 15 -9.95 7.37 -1.75
C PHE A 15 -9.24 6.78 -0.53
N TYR A 16 -7.94 6.44 -0.64
CA TYR A 16 -7.16 5.97 0.50
C TYR A 16 -7.02 7.01 1.60
N SER A 17 -6.87 8.28 1.23
CA SER A 17 -6.81 9.38 2.21
C SER A 17 -8.11 9.46 3.02
N HIS A 18 -9.26 9.31 2.36
CA HIS A 18 -10.56 9.28 3.02
C HIS A 18 -10.75 8.02 3.87
N MET A 19 -10.35 6.84 3.36
CA MET A 19 -10.44 5.56 4.08
C MET A 19 -9.65 5.58 5.40
N PHE A 20 -8.53 6.30 5.45
CA PHE A 20 -7.65 6.35 6.61
C PHE A 20 -7.69 7.69 7.35
N GLN A 21 -8.76 8.47 7.18
CA GLN A 21 -8.87 9.81 7.76
C GLN A 21 -8.80 9.79 9.31
N ASP A 22 -9.36 8.76 9.95
CA ASP A 22 -9.37 8.62 11.41
C ASP A 22 -8.05 8.10 12.00
N TYR A 23 -7.10 7.70 11.14
CA TYR A 23 -5.77 7.29 11.61
C TYR A 23 -4.84 8.49 11.75
N PRO A 24 -4.02 8.54 12.82
CA PRO A 24 -3.02 9.58 12.97
C PRO A 24 -1.99 9.51 11.84
N ASP A 25 -1.28 10.61 11.57
CA ASP A 25 -0.29 10.65 10.49
C ASP A 25 0.90 9.70 10.72
N VAL A 26 1.13 9.34 11.98
CA VAL A 26 2.10 8.32 12.38
C VAL A 26 1.37 7.23 13.17
N VAL A 27 1.39 6.03 12.63
CA VAL A 27 0.74 4.85 13.22
C VAL A 27 1.76 3.88 13.81
N ASN A 28 1.28 3.00 14.69
CA ASN A 28 2.06 1.88 15.22
C ASN A 28 1.86 0.61 14.38
N VAL A 29 2.55 -0.47 14.74
CA VAL A 29 2.48 -1.75 14.00
C VAL A 29 1.08 -2.37 14.02
N VAL A 30 0.33 -2.22 15.11
CA VAL A 30 -1.02 -2.78 15.24
C VAL A 30 -1.96 -2.09 14.25
N GLN A 31 -1.96 -0.76 14.25
CA GLN A 31 -2.74 0.06 13.32
C GLN A 31 -2.30 -0.18 11.87
N MET A 32 -1.01 -0.28 11.60
CA MET A 32 -0.51 -0.65 10.27
C MET A 32 -1.09 -2.00 9.82
N CYS A 33 -1.15 -2.99 10.71
CA CYS A 33 -1.71 -4.30 10.37
C CYS A 33 -3.20 -4.25 10.07
N GLU A 34 -3.97 -3.45 10.82
CA GLU A 34 -5.39 -3.18 10.55
C GLU A 34 -5.57 -2.51 9.19
N MET A 35 -4.79 -1.47 8.91
CA MET A 35 -4.80 -0.75 7.62
C MET A 35 -4.44 -1.63 6.42
N LEU A 36 -3.64 -2.68 6.62
CA LEU A 36 -3.28 -3.66 5.60
C LEU A 36 -4.30 -4.80 5.46
N GLY A 37 -5.53 -4.62 5.95
CA GLY A 37 -6.59 -5.63 5.88
C GLY A 37 -6.58 -6.63 7.03
N GLY A 38 -6.01 -6.26 8.19
CA GLY A 38 -6.03 -7.09 9.40
C GLY A 38 -4.99 -8.22 9.42
N ILE A 39 -3.81 -8.01 8.82
CA ILE A 39 -2.75 -9.02 8.84
C ILE A 39 -2.23 -9.27 10.26
N SER A 40 -1.61 -10.44 10.49
CA SER A 40 -1.01 -10.70 11.80
C SER A 40 0.14 -9.74 12.10
N ILE A 41 0.30 -9.37 13.38
CA ILE A 41 1.42 -8.55 13.86
C ILE A 41 2.78 -9.15 13.48
N LYS A 42 2.91 -10.48 13.51
CA LYS A 42 4.13 -11.18 13.10
C LYS A 42 4.45 -10.93 11.62
N THR A 43 3.44 -10.93 10.76
CA THR A 43 3.59 -10.58 9.33
C THR A 43 3.94 -9.11 9.17
N GLY A 44 3.27 -8.21 9.89
CA GLY A 44 3.58 -6.78 9.88
C GLY A 44 5.04 -6.50 10.25
N TYR A 45 5.54 -7.11 11.33
CA TYR A 45 6.95 -6.99 11.70
C TYR A 45 7.91 -7.55 10.64
N LYS A 46 7.55 -8.63 9.93
CA LYS A 46 8.39 -9.15 8.84
C LYS A 46 8.48 -8.15 7.69
N LEU A 47 7.38 -7.48 7.33
CA LEU A 47 7.38 -6.45 6.28
C LEU A 47 8.28 -5.27 6.66
N LEU A 48 8.21 -4.82 7.91
CA LEU A 48 9.06 -3.75 8.43
C LEU A 48 10.54 -4.15 8.46
N GLN A 49 10.85 -5.34 8.98
CA GLN A 49 12.23 -5.86 9.00
C GLN A 49 12.81 -6.06 7.60
N ALA A 50 11.96 -6.42 6.63
CA ALA A 50 12.35 -6.54 5.22
C ALA A 50 12.38 -5.19 4.48
N ASN A 51 12.16 -4.06 5.16
CA ASN A 51 12.08 -2.70 4.59
C ASN A 51 11.10 -2.59 3.41
N LYS A 52 10.02 -3.39 3.40
CA LYS A 52 8.97 -3.31 2.37
C LYS A 52 8.05 -2.11 2.57
N ILE A 53 7.95 -1.62 3.80
CA ILE A 53 7.19 -0.42 4.17
C ILE A 53 8.15 0.52 4.90
N ASN A 54 8.26 1.74 4.39
CA ASN A 54 9.10 2.77 4.99
C ASN A 54 8.60 3.13 6.39
N HIS A 55 9.53 3.16 7.33
CA HIS A 55 9.25 3.35 8.76
C HIS A 55 10.45 3.97 9.45
N PHE A 56 10.23 4.45 10.67
CA PHE A 56 11.29 4.87 11.57
C PHE A 56 11.21 4.10 12.88
N LYS A 57 12.37 3.76 13.44
CA LYS A 57 12.48 3.02 14.69
C LYS A 57 12.95 3.95 15.79
N ILE A 58 12.12 4.13 16.82
CA ILE A 58 12.43 4.93 17.99
C ILE A 58 12.48 3.99 19.19
N GLY A 59 13.71 3.72 19.66
CA GLY A 59 13.95 2.68 20.66
C GLY A 59 13.44 1.31 20.19
N ARG A 60 12.47 0.75 20.91
CA ARG A 60 11.85 -0.54 20.59
C ARG A 60 10.61 -0.42 19.72
N ALA A 61 10.10 0.80 19.52
CA ALA A 61 8.86 1.04 18.78
C ALA A 61 9.14 1.33 17.30
N TYR A 62 8.33 0.71 16.44
CA TYR A 62 8.21 1.12 15.05
C TYR A 62 7.14 2.19 14.92
N LYS A 63 7.43 3.19 14.11
CA LYS A 63 6.54 4.29 13.77
C LYS A 63 6.46 4.36 12.26
N ILE A 64 5.24 4.35 11.74
CA ILE A 64 4.99 4.19 10.31
C ILE A 64 4.17 5.41 9.86
N PRO A 65 4.68 6.24 8.93
CA PRO A 65 3.88 7.30 8.35
C PRO A 65 2.67 6.72 7.59
N LYS A 66 1.47 7.25 7.81
CA LYS A 66 0.24 6.86 7.09
C LYS A 66 0.43 6.85 5.56
N ALA A 67 1.14 7.86 5.04
CA ALA A 67 1.45 7.99 3.62
C ALA A 67 2.24 6.80 3.05
N THR A 68 3.15 6.18 3.82
CA THR A 68 3.95 5.06 3.33
C THR A 68 3.14 3.78 3.21
N ILE A 69 2.11 3.61 4.05
CA ILE A 69 1.14 2.50 3.96
C ILE A 69 0.27 2.66 2.72
N ILE A 70 -0.23 3.87 2.46
CA ILE A 70 -1.02 4.18 1.26
C ILE A 70 -0.20 3.89 -0.01
N ALA A 71 1.05 4.36 -0.05
CA ALA A 71 1.96 4.09 -1.16
C ALA A 71 2.21 2.59 -1.37
N TYR A 72 2.37 1.83 -0.28
CA TYR A 72 2.53 0.38 -0.34
C TYR A 72 1.28 -0.32 -0.90
N LEU A 73 0.08 0.02 -0.40
CA LEU A 73 -1.19 -0.52 -0.90
C LEU A 73 -1.39 -0.21 -2.38
N HIS A 74 -1.11 1.03 -2.79
CA HIS A 74 -1.15 1.41 -4.20
C HIS A 74 -0.18 0.56 -5.05
N SER A 75 1.06 0.39 -4.59
CA SER A 75 2.06 -0.41 -5.31
C SER A 75 1.65 -1.87 -5.50
N ILE A 76 1.02 -2.51 -4.51
CA ILE A 76 0.61 -3.92 -4.64
C ILE A 76 -0.63 -4.11 -5.51
N MET A 77 -1.49 -3.08 -5.63
CA MET A 77 -2.70 -3.15 -6.46
C MET A 77 -2.46 -2.80 -7.92
N THR A 78 -1.45 -1.98 -8.23
CA THR A 78 -1.11 -1.61 -9.62
C THR A 78 -0.20 -2.62 -10.32
N HIS A 79 0.22 -3.69 -9.65
CA HIS A 79 0.89 -4.82 -10.31
C HIS A 79 -0.13 -5.65 -11.08
N GLN A 80 -0.49 -5.20 -12.29
CA GLN A 80 -1.10 -6.08 -13.30
C GLN A 80 -0.06 -7.15 -13.68
N PRO A 81 -0.30 -8.46 -13.46
CA PRO A 81 0.29 -9.43 -14.36
C PRO A 81 -0.42 -9.22 -15.69
N THR A 82 0.25 -8.72 -16.73
CA THR A 82 -0.28 -8.91 -18.08
C THR A 82 -0.46 -10.41 -18.27
N PRO A 83 -1.68 -10.96 -18.36
CA PRO A 83 -1.85 -12.30 -18.86
C PRO A 83 -1.84 -12.13 -20.37
N HIS A 84 -0.66 -11.89 -20.96
CA HIS A 84 -0.51 -12.33 -22.33
C HIS A 84 -0.24 -13.84 -22.27
N CYS A 85 -1.29 -14.59 -21.94
CA CYS A 85 -1.40 -15.91 -22.49
C CYS A 85 -1.56 -15.70 -24.00
N ASP A 86 -0.51 -15.96 -24.78
CA ASP A 86 -0.62 -16.28 -26.20
C ASP A 86 -1.42 -17.59 -26.35
N ALA A 87 -2.68 -17.56 -25.93
CA ALA A 87 -3.65 -18.59 -26.24
C ALA A 87 -4.17 -18.33 -27.66
N LEU A 88 -3.46 -18.95 -28.60
CA LEU A 88 -3.93 -19.42 -29.91
C LEU A 88 -4.35 -18.35 -30.94
N VAL A 89 -3.46 -18.10 -31.91
CA VAL A 89 -3.89 -18.02 -33.32
C VAL A 89 -3.24 -19.20 -34.06
N HIS A 90 -4.07 -19.81 -34.89
CA HIS A 90 -3.97 -21.08 -35.60
C HIS A 90 -2.68 -21.34 -36.38
#